data_AF-A0A7D6C7M1-F1
#
_entry.id   AF-A0A7D6C7M1-F1
#
_cell.length_a   1.000
_cell.length_b   1.000
_cell.length_c   1.000
_cell.angle_alpha   90.00
_cell.angle_beta   90.00
_cell.angle_gamma   90.00
#
_symmetry.space_group_name_H-M   'P 1'
#
loop_
_entity.id
_entity.type
_entity.pdbx_description
1 polymer ?
#
loop_
_entity_poly.entity_id
_entity_poly.type
_entity_poly.pdbx_seq_one_letter_code
_entity_poly.pdbx_strand_id
1 'polypeptide(L)'
;MRSPAPWLRVLAFALVSVGMAMVFINAEALSNGDAVECDGSPMRPGQVCVRVGGGGTSYDEEKRNEARGVLAGYAGVGIGTLGIVLLISHGIATRRGSR
;
A
#
# COMPACT_ATOMS: atom_id res chain seq x y z
N MET A 1 32.69 -17.66 7.58
CA MET A 1 31.22 -17.77 7.40
C MET A 1 30.59 -16.55 8.09
N ARG A 2 29.96 -15.62 7.36
CA ARG A 2 29.23 -14.50 7.98
C ARG A 2 27.88 -15.04 8.45
N SER A 3 27.55 -14.82 9.73
CA SER A 3 26.23 -15.16 10.29
C SER A 3 25.12 -14.64 9.37
N PRO A 4 24.04 -15.40 9.14
CA PRO A 4 22.89 -14.88 8.42
C PRO A 4 22.37 -13.69 9.20
N ALA A 5 22.56 -12.51 8.64
CA ALA A 5 22.45 -11.28 9.40
C ALA A 5 20.98 -11.14 9.85
N PRO A 6 20.68 -11.26 11.16
CA PRO A 6 19.30 -11.38 11.64
C PRO A 6 18.47 -10.13 11.30
N TRP A 7 19.14 -8.99 11.10
CA TRP A 7 18.54 -7.75 10.64
C TRP A 7 17.86 -7.86 9.27
N LEU A 8 18.33 -8.71 8.36
CA LEU A 8 17.71 -8.89 7.04
C LEU A 8 16.31 -9.50 7.16
N ARG A 9 16.15 -10.42 8.11
CA ARG A 9 14.85 -11.06 8.38
C ARG A 9 13.88 -10.07 9.01
N VAL A 10 14.36 -9.26 9.96
CA VAL A 10 13.59 -8.18 10.58
C VAL A 10 13.18 -7.13 9.53
N LEU A 11 14.11 -6.69 8.69
CA LEU A 11 13.82 -5.76 7.59
C LEU A 11 12.78 -6.34 6.63
N ALA A 12 12.92 -7.60 6.25
CA ALA A 12 11.99 -8.23 5.33
C ALA A 12 10.57 -8.30 5.91
N PHE A 13 10.42 -8.66 7.19
CA PHE A 13 9.13 -8.59 7.88
C PHE A 13 8.60 -7.16 7.95
N ALA A 14 9.44 -6.17 8.26
CA ALA A 14 9.03 -4.77 8.29
C ALA A 14 8.51 -4.31 6.92
N LEU A 15 9.18 -4.67 5.82
CA LEU A 15 8.74 -4.34 4.46
C LEU A 15 7.40 -5.00 4.12
N VAL A 16 7.22 -6.28 4.47
CA VAL A 16 5.93 -6.96 4.28
C VAL A 16 4.82 -6.26 5.05
N SER A 17 5.03 -5.98 6.34
CA SER A 17 4.02 -5.34 7.19
C SER A 17 3.67 -3.93 6.72
N VAL A 18 4.68 -3.11 6.37
CA VAL A 18 4.47 -1.74 5.87
C VAL A 18 3.76 -1.76 4.52
N GLY A 19 4.21 -2.62 3.60
CA GLY A 19 3.57 -2.76 2.29
C GLY A 19 2.12 -3.19 2.41
N MET A 20 1.84 -4.15 3.28
CA MET A 20 0.49 -4.64 3.55
C MET A 20 -0.39 -3.56 4.19
N ALA A 21 0.12 -2.83 5.18
CA ALA A 21 -0.60 -1.71 5.79
C ALA A 21 -0.96 -0.61 4.78
N MET A 22 -0.02 -0.25 3.89
CA MET A 22 -0.28 0.72 2.82
C MET A 22 -1.37 0.25 1.87
N VAL A 23 -1.40 -1.03 1.50
CA VAL A 23 -2.46 -1.59 0.66
C VAL A 23 -3.82 -1.51 1.35
N PHE A 24 -3.92 -1.89 2.63
CA PHE A 24 -5.20 -1.87 3.35
C PHE A 24 -5.73 -0.46 3.57
N ILE A 25 -4.87 0.48 3.95
CA ILE A 25 -5.27 1.88 4.18
C ILE A 25 -5.76 2.53 2.88
N ASN A 26 -5.21 2.11 1.73
CA ASN A 26 -5.58 2.66 0.42
C ASN A 26 -6.40 1.67 -0.42
N ALA A 27 -7.04 0.68 0.22
CA ALA A 27 -7.76 -0.38 -0.49
C ALA A 27 -8.95 0.17 -1.27
N GLU A 28 -9.68 1.14 -0.69
CA GLU A 28 -10.82 1.81 -1.32
C GLU A 28 -10.40 2.49 -2.62
N ALA A 29 -9.29 3.23 -2.59
CA ALA A 29 -8.73 3.87 -3.77
C ALA A 29 -8.32 2.85 -4.86
N LEU A 30 -7.75 1.70 -4.46
CA LEU A 30 -7.38 0.62 -5.37
C LEU A 30 -8.61 -0.11 -5.96
N SER A 31 -9.70 -0.27 -5.21
CA SER A 31 -10.89 -1.00 -5.65
C SER A 31 -11.86 -0.15 -6.47
N ASN A 32 -11.91 1.16 -6.24
CA ASN A 32 -12.87 2.05 -6.88
C ASN A 32 -12.53 2.37 -8.34
N GLY A 33 -11.28 2.14 -8.78
CA GLY A 33 -10.87 2.34 -10.16
C GLY A 33 -10.91 3.80 -10.57
N ASP A 34 -11.80 4.16 -11.51
CA ASP A 34 -11.98 5.54 -12.02
C ASP A 34 -13.24 6.22 -11.44
N ALA A 35 -13.95 5.52 -10.55
CA ALA A 35 -15.10 6.06 -9.85
C ALA A 35 -14.64 6.83 -8.60
N VAL A 36 -14.97 8.12 -8.56
CA VAL A 36 -14.71 8.96 -7.39
C VAL A 36 -15.85 8.80 -6.40
N GLU A 37 -15.54 8.50 -5.15
CA GLU A 37 -16.56 8.29 -4.12
C GLU A 37 -16.55 9.36 -3.03
N CYS A 38 -17.75 9.70 -2.56
CA CYS A 38 -17.98 10.53 -1.39
C CYS A 38 -18.79 9.71 -0.38
N ASP A 39 -18.17 9.37 0.76
CA ASP A 39 -18.81 8.58 1.83
C ASP A 39 -19.44 7.26 1.32
N GLY A 40 -18.74 6.58 0.40
CA GLY A 40 -19.19 5.32 -0.22
C GLY A 40 -20.26 5.48 -1.31
N SER A 41 -20.56 6.71 -1.75
CA SER A 41 -21.45 6.97 -2.88
C SER A 41 -20.69 7.53 -4.08
N PRO A 42 -20.95 7.05 -5.31
CA PRO A 42 -20.27 7.54 -6.51
C PRO A 42 -20.65 8.99 -6.81
N MET A 43 -19.64 9.78 -7.14
CA MET A 43 -19.72 11.21 -7.32
C MET A 43 -19.59 11.57 -8.81
N ARG A 44 -20.35 12.57 -9.27
CA ARG A 44 -20.27 13.07 -10.66
C ARG A 44 -19.32 14.27 -10.77
N PRO A 45 -18.70 14.51 -11.95
CA PRO A 45 -17.91 15.70 -12.20
C PRO A 45 -18.68 16.98 -11.87
N GLY A 46 -18.05 17.91 -11.15
CA GLY A 46 -18.64 19.18 -10.72
C GLY A 46 -19.50 19.10 -9.46
N GLN A 47 -19.69 17.91 -8.85
CA GLN A 47 -20.31 17.81 -7.54
C GLN A 47 -19.33 18.20 -6.42
N VAL A 48 -19.88 18.51 -5.25
CA VAL A 48 -19.12 18.77 -4.02
C VAL A 48 -19.53 17.73 -2.99
N CYS A 49 -18.53 17.06 -2.40
CA CYS A 49 -18.69 16.10 -1.34
C CYS A 49 -18.78 16.86 -0.02
N VAL A 50 -19.88 16.70 0.70
CA VAL A 50 -20.07 17.37 2.00
C VAL A 50 -20.06 16.28 3.07
N ARG A 51 -18.98 16.23 3.86
CA ARG A 51 -18.88 15.29 4.98
C ARG A 51 -19.49 15.90 6.24
N VAL A 52 -20.24 15.09 6.99
CA VAL A 52 -20.84 15.51 8.26
C VAL A 52 -19.72 15.83 9.26
N GLY A 53 -19.57 17.12 9.60
CA GLY A 53 -18.52 17.61 10.51
C GLY A 53 -17.23 18.11 9.84
N GLY A 54 -17.21 18.27 8.50
CA GLY A 54 -16.05 18.79 7.77
C GLY A 54 -16.42 19.78 6.65
N GLY A 55 -15.40 20.42 6.06
CA GLY A 55 -15.53 21.25 4.86
C GLY A 55 -15.89 20.42 3.62
N GLY A 56 -16.41 21.08 2.58
CA GLY A 56 -16.75 20.42 1.33
C GLY A 56 -15.53 20.24 0.42
N THR A 57 -15.27 19.02 -0.06
CA THR A 57 -14.25 18.75 -1.08
C THR A 57 -14.88 18.67 -2.45
N SER A 58 -14.26 19.29 -3.45
CA SER A 58 -14.75 19.20 -4.83
C SER A 58 -14.43 17.83 -5.45
N TYR A 59 -15.17 17.44 -6.49
CA TYR A 59 -14.88 16.22 -7.27
C TYR A 59 -13.40 16.12 -7.69
N ASP A 60 -12.80 17.22 -8.14
CA ASP A 60 -11.39 17.23 -8.60
C ASP A 60 -10.40 17.05 -7.44
N GLU A 61 -10.72 17.56 -6.26
CA GLU A 61 -9.92 17.32 -5.05
C GLU A 61 -10.01 15.86 -4.59
N GLU A 62 -11.21 15.30 -4.57
CA GLU A 62 -11.41 13.90 -4.16
C GLU A 62 -10.75 12.95 -5.16
N LYS A 63 -10.88 13.22 -6.48
CA LYS A 63 -10.16 12.50 -7.54
C LYS A 63 -8.64 12.53 -7.35
N ARG A 64 -8.09 13.69 -6.95
CA ARG A 64 -6.65 13.82 -6.70
C ARG A 64 -6.21 13.04 -5.45
N ASN A 65 -7.06 12.99 -4.43
CA ASN A 65 -6.79 12.20 -3.22
C ASN A 65 -6.85 10.69 -3.51
N GLU A 66 -7.85 10.23 -4.25
CA GLU A 66 -7.93 8.83 -4.68
C GLU A 66 -6.73 8.44 -5.55
N ALA A 67 -6.33 9.27 -6.51
CA ALA A 67 -5.15 8.99 -7.34
C ALA A 67 -3.87 8.85 -6.49
N ARG A 68 -3.73 9.64 -5.42
CA ARG A 68 -2.64 9.49 -4.44
C ARG A 68 -2.77 8.20 -3.65
N GLY A 69 -3.98 7.83 -3.23
CA GLY A 69 -4.27 6.58 -2.56
C GLY A 69 -3.91 5.37 -3.42
N VAL A 70 -4.32 5.36 -4.70
CA VAL A 70 -3.96 4.34 -5.69
C VAL A 70 -2.44 4.20 -5.80
N LEU A 71 -1.73 5.32 -5.97
CA LEU A 71 -0.27 5.31 -6.05
C LEU A 71 0.38 4.74 -4.78
N ALA A 72 -0.10 5.16 -3.60
CA ALA A 72 0.38 4.66 -2.31
C ALA A 72 0.08 3.16 -2.13
N GLY A 73 -1.08 2.70 -2.59
CA GLY A 73 -1.47 1.30 -2.61
C GLY A 73 -0.52 0.46 -3.47
N TYR A 74 -0.24 0.89 -4.71
CA TYR A 74 0.73 0.22 -5.59
C TYR A 74 2.15 0.26 -5.04
N ALA A 75 2.57 1.38 -4.43
CA ALA A 75 3.84 1.46 -3.71
C ALA A 75 3.89 0.44 -2.57
N GLY A 76 2.78 0.27 -1.84
CA GLY A 76 2.62 -0.76 -0.81
C GLY A 76 2.81 -2.18 -1.36
N VAL A 77 2.20 -2.51 -2.50
CA VAL A 77 2.41 -3.80 -3.19
C VAL A 77 3.90 -4.00 -3.54
N GLY A 78 4.55 -2.97 -4.08
CA GLY A 78 5.99 -3.03 -4.42
C GLY A 78 6.88 -3.25 -3.19
N ILE A 79 6.64 -2.53 -2.11
CA ILE A 79 7.38 -2.67 -0.85
C ILE A 79 7.16 -4.06 -0.24
N GLY A 80 5.91 -4.54 -0.22
CA GLY A 80 5.56 -5.85 0.32
C GLY A 80 6.20 -6.99 -0.46
N THR A 81 6.17 -6.92 -1.80
CA THR A 81 6.80 -7.92 -2.68
C THR A 81 8.32 -7.97 -2.49
N LEU A 82 8.99 -6.83 -2.34
CA LEU A 82 10.42 -6.78 -1.98
C LEU A 82 10.71 -7.50 -0.66
N GLY A 83 9.87 -7.31 0.36
CA GLY A 83 9.98 -8.03 1.63
C GLY A 83 9.87 -9.56 1.46
N ILE A 84 8.93 -10.03 0.66
CA ILE A 84 8.78 -11.48 0.36
C ILE A 84 10.02 -12.03 -0.36
N VAL A 85 10.52 -11.32 -1.37
CA VAL A 85 11.72 -11.71 -2.12
C VAL A 85 12.93 -11.83 -1.20
N LEU A 86 13.09 -10.89 -0.26
CA LEU A 86 14.16 -10.94 0.73
C LEU A 86 14.03 -12.15 1.67
N LEU A 87 12.82 -12.48 2.14
CA LEU A 87 12.59 -13.67 2.97
C LEU A 87 12.97 -14.96 2.23
N ILE A 88 12.52 -15.11 0.98
CA ILE A 88 12.80 -16.29 0.15
C ILE A 88 14.30 -16.40 -0.11
N SER A 89 14.94 -15.30 -0.55
CA SER A 89 16.37 -15.27 -0.85
C SER A 89 17.22 -15.59 0.37
N HIS A 90 16.86 -15.07 1.54
CA HIS A 90 17.53 -15.37 2.80
C HIS A 90 17.36 -16.84 3.20
N GLY A 91 16.16 -17.41 3.03
CA GLY A 91 15.90 -18.83 3.26
C GLY A 91 16.70 -19.76 2.35
N ILE A 92 16.90 -19.39 1.08
CA ILE A 92 17.74 -20.15 0.14
C ILE A 92 19.21 -20.04 0.51
N ALA A 93 19.70 -18.83 0.81
CA ALA A 93 21.09 -18.57 1.16
C ALA A 93 21.52 -19.31 2.44
N THR A 94 20.66 -19.30 3.47
CA THR A 94 20.91 -20.03 4.73
C THR A 94 20.96 -21.55 4.53
N ARG A 95 20.07 -22.12 3.70
CA ARG A 95 20.13 -23.55 3.35
C ARG A 95 21.40 -23.92 2.59
N ARG A 96 21.86 -23.06 1.67
CA ARG A 96 23.05 -23.33 0.84
C ARG A 96 24.36 -23.25 1.64
N GLY A 97 24.43 -22.42 2.66
CA GLY A 97 25.60 -22.33 3.56
C GLY A 97 25.66 -23.41 4.64
N SER A 98 24.61 -24.22 4.80
CA SER A 98 24.56 -25.33 5.77
C SER A 98 24.91 -26.70 5.15
N ARG A 99 25.14 -26.77 3.84
CA ARG A 99 25.75 -27.91 3.13
C ARG A 99 27.22 -27.63 2.91
#